data_AF-A6GZ40-F1
#
_entry.id   AF-A6GZ40-F1
#
_cell.length_a   1.000
_cell.length_b   1.000
_cell.length_c   1.000
_cell.angle_alpha   90.00
_cell.angle_beta   90.00
_cell.angle_gamma   90.00
#
_symmetry.space_group_name_H-M   'P 1'
#
loop_
_entity.id
_entity.type
_entity.pdbx_description
1 polymer ?
#
loop_
_entity_poly.entity_id
_entity_poly.type
_entity_poly.pdbx_seq_one_letter_code
_entity_poly.pdbx_strand_id
1 'polypeptide(L)'
;MILTIFGDVHGNLVALEKMFEIEKAQTDFFVCHGDVVNYGPWTKECIEFLKNIQNVKLLKGNHEKYFIDGNYDGTNIVAKAFFNHCFVNFDDELVRIISEYENDFQVNEFSIQHTINNQYVFADTNLSNLQIDRNYIIGHSHQQFELEKDNFKIYNTGSLGQNRQFINQSCYLKLDTETGKLELKNFLHNIDLVINQMKSARYPQICIDYYLLKNRI
;
A
#
# COMPACT_ATOMS: atom_id res chain seq x y z
N MET A 1 20.62 -8.39 -6.13
CA MET A 1 19.56 -8.71 -5.14
C MET A 1 18.22 -8.30 -5.74
N ILE A 2 17.20 -9.15 -5.64
CA ILE A 2 15.85 -8.87 -6.14
C ILE A 2 14.96 -8.41 -4.99
N LEU A 3 14.43 -7.20 -5.12
CA LEU A 3 13.44 -6.62 -4.21
C LEU A 3 12.04 -6.73 -4.81
N THR A 4 11.08 -7.07 -3.95
CA THR A 4 9.65 -6.91 -4.25
C THR A 4 9.09 -5.82 -3.36
N ILE A 5 8.57 -4.77 -4.00
CA ILE A 5 8.16 -3.52 -3.36
C ILE A 5 6.66 -3.35 -3.60
N PHE A 6 5.91 -3.20 -2.51
CA PHE A 6 4.46 -3.16 -2.50
C PHE A 6 3.96 -2.24 -1.38
N GLY A 7 2.65 -2.01 -1.32
CA GLY A 7 2.00 -1.25 -0.26
C GLY A 7 0.57 -0.93 -0.65
N ASP A 8 -0.06 -0.01 0.06
CA ASP A 8 -1.50 0.25 -0.03
C ASP A 8 -2.28 -1.09 0.04
N VAL A 9 -1.85 -1.95 0.98
CA VAL A 9 -2.39 -3.31 1.17
C VAL A 9 -3.79 -3.25 1.76
N HIS A 10 -4.04 -2.27 2.62
CA HIS A 10 -5.37 -1.89 3.07
C HIS A 10 -6.22 -3.08 3.53
N GLY A 11 -5.67 -3.88 4.45
CA GLY A 11 -6.38 -5.02 5.05
C GLY A 11 -6.88 -6.04 4.02
N ASN A 12 -6.32 -6.09 2.82
CA ASN A 12 -6.67 -7.06 1.78
C ASN A 12 -5.71 -8.27 1.84
N LEU A 13 -5.97 -9.16 2.80
CA LEU A 13 -5.15 -10.36 3.01
C LEU A 13 -5.12 -11.26 1.77
N VAL A 14 -6.23 -11.35 1.03
CA VAL A 14 -6.34 -12.15 -0.21
C VAL A 14 -5.31 -11.71 -1.25
N ALA A 15 -5.15 -10.39 -1.45
CA ALA A 15 -4.14 -9.86 -2.35
C ALA A 15 -2.72 -10.03 -1.79
N LEU A 16 -2.54 -9.83 -0.48
CA LEU A 16 -1.25 -9.98 0.19
C LEU A 16 -0.69 -11.39 0.06
N GLU A 17 -1.46 -12.40 0.47
CA GLU A 17 -1.06 -13.80 0.42
C GLU A 17 -0.74 -14.23 -1.01
N LYS A 18 -1.56 -13.81 -1.98
CA LYS A 18 -1.35 -14.11 -3.39
C LYS A 18 -0.05 -13.50 -3.94
N MET A 19 0.31 -12.27 -3.55
CA MET A 19 1.58 -11.67 -3.96
C MET A 19 2.75 -12.48 -3.42
N PHE A 20 2.71 -12.87 -2.14
CA PHE A 20 3.75 -13.70 -1.54
C PHE A 20 3.82 -15.09 -2.17
N GLU A 21 2.70 -15.70 -2.55
CA GLU A 21 2.69 -16.96 -3.31
C GLU A 21 3.44 -16.84 -4.63
N ILE A 22 3.25 -15.73 -5.36
CA ILE A 22 3.89 -15.48 -6.67
C ILE A 22 5.38 -15.13 -6.52
N GLU A 23 5.75 -14.35 -5.50
CA GLU A 23 7.04 -13.66 -5.46
C GLU A 23 8.05 -14.22 -4.46
N LYS A 24 7.63 -15.00 -3.46
CA LYS A 24 8.50 -15.44 -2.36
C LYS A 24 9.73 -16.25 -2.80
N ALA A 25 9.61 -17.08 -3.83
CA ALA A 25 10.72 -17.91 -4.32
C ALA A 25 11.78 -17.12 -5.11
N GLN A 26 11.47 -15.89 -5.52
CA GLN A 26 12.27 -15.07 -6.44
C GLN A 26 12.55 -13.66 -5.89
N THR A 27 12.33 -13.48 -4.59
CA THR A 27 12.55 -12.21 -3.88
C THR A 27 13.54 -12.46 -2.75
N ASP A 28 14.61 -11.69 -2.73
CA ASP A 28 15.60 -11.74 -1.65
C ASP A 28 15.16 -10.87 -0.47
N PHE A 29 14.51 -9.74 -0.76
CA PHE A 29 14.09 -8.77 0.25
C PHE A 29 12.77 -8.08 -0.13
N PHE A 30 11.86 -7.96 0.82
CA PHE A 30 10.56 -7.29 0.63
C PHE A 30 10.56 -5.88 1.21
N VAL A 31 9.86 -4.94 0.56
CA VAL A 31 9.64 -3.61 1.11
C VAL A 31 8.15 -3.25 0.99
N CYS A 32 7.49 -3.06 2.13
CA CYS A 32 6.13 -2.53 2.19
C CYS A 32 6.20 -1.02 2.43
N HIS A 33 5.80 -0.19 1.47
CA HIS A 33 5.87 1.27 1.58
C HIS A 33 4.76 1.90 2.42
N GLY A 34 3.85 1.09 2.97
CA GLY A 34 2.87 1.50 3.96
C GLY A 34 1.43 1.24 3.56
N ASP A 35 0.51 1.79 4.34
CA ASP A 35 -0.93 1.62 4.22
C ASP A 35 -1.33 0.13 4.24
N VAL A 36 -0.80 -0.59 5.23
CA VAL A 36 -1.16 -1.98 5.55
C VAL A 36 -2.58 -2.06 6.10
N VAL A 37 -2.96 -1.04 6.88
CA VAL A 37 -4.22 -1.00 7.62
C VAL A 37 -5.35 -0.31 6.86
N ASN A 38 -6.56 -0.39 7.41
CA ASN A 38 -7.78 0.27 6.94
C ASN A 38 -8.38 -0.30 5.64
N TYR A 39 -9.61 0.13 5.32
CA TYR A 39 -10.43 -0.24 4.15
C TYR A 39 -10.84 -1.71 4.04
N GLY A 40 -9.90 -2.65 4.08
CA GLY A 40 -10.17 -4.08 4.01
C GLY A 40 -10.43 -4.72 5.37
N PRO A 41 -11.09 -5.88 5.38
CA PRO A 41 -11.57 -6.53 6.60
C PRO A 41 -10.51 -7.26 7.41
N TRP A 42 -9.28 -7.38 6.90
CA TRP A 42 -8.20 -8.16 7.53
C TRP A 42 -7.02 -7.30 7.97
N THR A 43 -7.28 -6.12 8.54
CA THR A 43 -6.23 -5.21 9.01
C THR A 43 -5.28 -5.90 10.00
N LYS A 44 -5.82 -6.63 10.97
CA LYS A 44 -5.02 -7.35 11.98
C LYS A 44 -4.19 -8.45 11.34
N GLU A 45 -4.81 -9.27 10.51
CA GLU A 45 -4.19 -10.44 9.89
C GLU A 45 -3.10 -10.02 8.89
N CYS A 46 -3.26 -8.90 8.17
CA CYS A 46 -2.18 -8.34 7.35
C CYS A 46 -0.96 -7.92 8.18
N ILE A 47 -1.16 -7.26 9.32
CA ILE A 47 -0.06 -6.89 10.23
C ILE A 47 0.64 -8.13 10.76
N GLU A 48 -0.13 -9.11 11.26
CA GLU A 48 0.41 -10.36 11.81
C GLU A 48 1.13 -11.18 10.74
N PHE A 49 0.60 -11.23 9.53
CA PHE A 49 1.24 -11.87 8.39
C PHE A 49 2.62 -11.24 8.14
N LEU A 50 2.67 -9.91 7.96
CA LEU A 50 3.89 -9.18 7.65
C LEU A 50 4.93 -9.23 8.77
N LYS A 51 4.50 -9.21 10.03
CA LYS A 51 5.37 -9.34 11.21
C LYS A 51 6.15 -10.66 11.22
N ASN A 52 5.62 -11.72 10.60
CA ASN A 52 6.24 -13.04 10.53
C ASN A 52 7.09 -13.25 9.26
N ILE A 53 7.16 -12.28 8.36
CA ILE A 53 7.98 -12.38 7.15
C ILE A 53 9.44 -12.06 7.50
N GLN A 54 10.35 -12.96 7.10
CA GLN A 54 11.79 -12.70 7.16
C GLN A 54 12.21 -11.79 6.00
N ASN A 55 13.23 -10.96 6.20
CA ASN A 55 13.77 -10.07 5.17
C ASN A 55 12.72 -9.11 4.57
N VAL A 56 11.92 -8.49 5.43
CA VAL A 56 10.99 -7.42 5.04
C VAL A 56 11.33 -6.13 5.75
N LYS A 57 11.21 -5.01 5.03
CA LYS A 57 11.14 -3.67 5.60
C LYS A 57 9.71 -3.19 5.53
N LEU A 58 9.18 -2.73 6.66
CA LEU A 58 7.82 -2.20 6.78
C LEU A 58 7.91 -0.70 7.03
N LEU A 59 7.27 0.08 6.15
CA LEU A 59 7.24 1.52 6.22
C LEU A 59 5.84 2.02 6.59
N LYS A 60 5.76 3.24 7.13
CA LYS A 60 4.50 3.90 7.48
C LYS A 60 3.92 4.64 6.30
N GLY A 61 2.67 4.35 5.99
CA GLY A 61 1.80 5.20 5.20
C GLY A 61 1.13 6.29 6.03
N ASN A 62 0.09 6.93 5.49
CA ASN A 62 -0.73 7.84 6.27
C ASN A 62 -1.77 7.10 7.11
N HIS A 63 -2.23 5.91 6.69
CA HIS A 63 -3.18 5.14 7.47
C HIS A 63 -2.57 4.53 8.73
N GLU A 64 -1.29 4.14 8.72
CA GLU A 64 -0.60 3.78 9.97
C GLU A 64 -0.58 4.97 10.94
N LYS A 65 -0.33 6.20 10.46
CA LYS A 65 -0.33 7.41 11.31
C LYS A 65 -1.70 7.62 11.95
N TYR A 66 -2.78 7.55 11.18
CA TYR A 66 -4.14 7.69 11.71
C TYR A 66 -4.48 6.64 12.77
N PHE A 67 -4.02 5.39 12.59
CA PHE A 67 -4.26 4.32 13.55
C PHE A 67 -3.40 4.46 14.81
N ILE A 68 -2.17 4.95 14.69
CA ILE A 68 -1.31 5.27 15.86
C ILE A 68 -1.91 6.43 16.66
N ASP A 69 -2.36 7.47 15.98
CA ASP A 69 -2.95 8.67 16.62
C ASP A 69 -4.38 8.42 17.14
N GLY A 70 -4.99 7.29 16.75
CA GLY A 70 -6.38 6.97 17.05
C GLY A 70 -7.38 7.96 16.44
N ASN A 71 -6.98 8.68 15.40
CA ASN A 71 -7.77 9.74 14.80
C ASN A 71 -7.57 9.83 13.28
N TYR A 72 -8.69 9.99 12.56
CA TYR A 72 -8.70 10.38 11.16
C TYR A 72 -9.14 11.84 11.05
N ASP A 73 -8.21 12.72 10.68
CA ASP A 73 -8.40 14.17 10.56
C ASP A 73 -8.79 14.63 9.15
N GLY A 74 -8.87 13.71 8.19
CA GLY A 74 -9.29 13.99 6.82
C GLY A 74 -10.79 14.27 6.67
N THR A 75 -11.15 14.84 5.52
CA THR A 75 -12.54 15.24 5.21
C THR A 75 -13.31 14.22 4.38
N ASN A 76 -12.64 13.19 3.85
CA ASN A 76 -13.28 12.19 3.00
C ASN A 76 -14.20 11.28 3.83
N ILE A 77 -15.50 11.39 3.60
CA ILE A 77 -16.53 10.66 4.37
C ILE A 77 -16.42 9.14 4.23
N VAL A 78 -15.96 8.64 3.07
CA VAL A 78 -15.80 7.21 2.82
C VAL A 78 -14.61 6.69 3.62
N ALA A 79 -13.46 7.35 3.52
CA ALA A 79 -12.27 7.01 4.29
C ALA A 79 -12.51 7.07 5.81
N LYS A 80 -13.28 8.06 6.28
CA LYS A 80 -13.71 8.18 7.68
C LYS A 80 -14.60 7.02 8.11
N ALA A 81 -15.54 6.60 7.27
CA ALA A 81 -16.41 5.46 7.55
C ALA A 81 -15.61 4.15 7.65
N PHE A 82 -14.62 3.96 6.78
CA PHE A 82 -13.67 2.84 6.88
C PHE A 82 -12.85 2.90 8.17
N PHE A 83 -12.22 4.05 8.46
CA PHE A 83 -11.43 4.23 9.67
C PHE A 83 -12.25 3.90 10.91
N ASN A 84 -13.43 4.51 11.06
CA ASN A 84 -14.32 4.29 12.19
C ASN A 84 -14.73 2.83 12.36
N HIS A 85 -14.82 2.06 11.27
CA HIS A 85 -15.18 0.64 11.36
C HIS A 85 -13.96 -0.23 11.68
N CYS A 86 -12.85 -0.03 10.97
CA CYS A 86 -11.61 -0.81 11.14
C CYS A 86 -10.94 -0.54 12.49
N PHE A 87 -11.06 0.67 13.04
CA PHE A 87 -10.39 1.08 14.27
C PHE A 87 -11.06 0.52 15.55
N VAL A 88 -12.35 0.17 15.51
CA VAL A 88 -13.11 -0.26 16.72
C VAL A 88 -12.47 -1.43 17.46
N ASN A 89 -11.85 -2.36 16.73
CA ASN A 89 -11.17 -3.53 17.30
C ASN A 89 -9.65 -3.46 17.15
N PHE A 90 -9.09 -2.26 16.94
CA PHE A 90 -7.66 -2.06 16.84
C PHE A 90 -7.08 -1.85 18.23
N ASP A 91 -6.27 -2.82 18.69
CA ASP A 91 -5.75 -2.85 20.06
C ASP A 91 -4.35 -2.22 20.18
N ASP A 92 -3.93 -1.99 21.43
CA ASP A 92 -2.62 -1.40 21.76
C ASP A 92 -1.44 -2.25 21.26
N GLU A 93 -1.61 -3.56 21.08
CA GLU A 93 -0.55 -4.41 20.55
C GLU A 93 -0.31 -4.10 19.07
N LEU A 94 -1.38 -3.99 18.28
CA LEU A 94 -1.29 -3.62 16.87
C LEU A 94 -0.70 -2.22 16.72
N VAL A 95 -1.09 -1.26 17.56
CA VAL A 95 -0.50 0.09 17.59
C VAL A 95 1.01 0.03 17.83
N ARG A 96 1.46 -0.75 18.83
CA ARG A 96 2.90 -0.93 19.10
C ARG A 96 3.64 -1.49 17.88
N ILE A 97 3.08 -2.51 17.23
CA ILE A 97 3.71 -3.13 16.05
C ILE A 97 3.88 -2.12 14.92
N ILE A 98 2.82 -1.41 14.52
CA ILE A 98 2.91 -0.46 13.41
C ILE A 98 3.71 0.81 13.77
N SER A 99 3.86 1.11 15.07
CA SER A 99 4.73 2.19 15.55
C SER A 99 6.21 1.93 15.28
N GLU A 100 6.62 0.67 15.15
CA GLU A 100 8.01 0.30 14.83
C GLU A 100 8.35 0.43 13.34
N TYR A 101 7.36 0.62 12.45
CA TYR A 101 7.61 0.74 11.01
C TYR A 101 8.47 1.98 10.71
N GLU A 102 9.35 1.91 9.72
CA GLU A 102 10.21 3.05 9.36
C GLU A 102 9.47 4.05 8.45
N ASN A 103 10.07 5.20 8.12
CA ASN A 103 9.43 6.16 7.20
C ASN A 103 9.90 5.98 5.75
N ASP A 104 11.15 5.55 5.58
CA ASP A 104 11.78 5.35 4.29
C ASP A 104 12.74 4.16 4.34
N PHE A 105 13.13 3.70 3.15
CA PHE A 105 14.17 2.72 2.94
C PHE A 105 14.96 3.09 1.70
N GLN A 106 16.28 3.29 1.86
CA GLN A 106 17.17 3.64 0.76
C GLN A 106 17.93 2.41 0.29
N VAL A 107 17.97 2.22 -1.03
CA VAL A 107 18.72 1.17 -1.70
C VAL A 107 19.29 1.71 -3.00
N ASN A 108 20.62 1.70 -3.11
CA ASN A 108 21.37 2.35 -4.20
C ASN A 108 20.89 3.80 -4.45
N GLU A 109 20.45 4.12 -5.66
CA GLU A 109 19.92 5.42 -6.09
C GLU A 109 18.42 5.63 -5.80
N PHE A 110 17.74 4.65 -5.20
CA PHE A 110 16.31 4.70 -4.91
C PHE A 110 16.03 5.02 -3.44
N SER A 111 15.07 5.92 -3.21
CA SER A 111 14.38 6.06 -1.93
C SER A 111 12.97 5.49 -2.03
N ILE A 112 12.64 4.56 -1.14
CA ILE A 112 11.32 3.93 -1.04
C ILE A 112 10.60 4.52 0.15
N GLN A 113 9.43 5.10 -0.06
CA GLN A 113 8.65 5.78 0.99
C GLN A 113 7.21 5.97 0.52
N HIS A 114 6.27 6.20 1.43
CA HIS A 114 4.86 6.31 1.03
C HIS A 114 4.55 7.55 0.16
N THR A 115 5.14 8.71 0.50
CA THR A 115 4.95 10.01 -0.17
C THR A 115 6.26 10.78 -0.23
N ILE A 116 6.39 11.77 -1.12
CA ILE A 116 7.61 12.59 -1.24
C ILE A 116 7.39 13.92 -0.50
N ASN A 117 8.16 14.20 0.55
CA ASN A 117 8.03 15.42 1.36
C ASN A 117 6.59 15.69 1.85
N ASN A 118 5.86 14.63 2.22
CA ASN A 118 4.43 14.67 2.56
C ASN A 118 3.49 15.20 1.46
N GLN A 119 3.97 15.27 0.21
CA GLN A 119 3.17 15.64 -0.96
C GLN A 119 2.63 14.38 -1.65
N TYR A 120 1.35 14.42 -2.01
CA TYR A 120 0.70 13.37 -2.78
C TYR A 120 1.00 13.55 -4.25
N VAL A 121 1.61 12.53 -4.86
CA VAL A 121 1.96 12.52 -6.28
C VAL A 121 1.04 11.53 -6.99
N PHE A 122 0.32 12.04 -7.99
CA PHE A 122 -0.55 11.32 -8.91
C PHE A 122 0.03 11.37 -10.32
N ALA A 123 -0.49 10.54 -11.24
CA ALA A 123 -0.01 10.44 -12.61
C ALA A 123 -0.08 11.76 -13.40
N ASP A 124 -0.96 12.68 -13.01
CA ASP A 124 -1.18 14.00 -13.62
C ASP A 124 -0.68 15.17 -12.76
N THR A 125 0.07 14.88 -11.69
CA THR A 125 0.59 15.93 -10.79
C THR A 125 1.59 16.82 -11.51
N ASN A 126 1.41 18.15 -11.38
CA ASN A 126 2.40 19.10 -11.84
C ASN A 126 3.62 19.06 -10.90
N LEU A 127 4.75 18.56 -11.42
CA LEU A 127 5.97 18.34 -10.66
C LEU A 127 6.85 19.60 -10.48
N SER A 128 6.48 20.77 -11.02
CA SER A 128 7.34 21.97 -11.00
C SER A 128 7.79 22.39 -9.59
N ASN A 129 6.93 22.21 -8.58
CA ASN A 129 7.21 22.57 -7.19
C ASN A 129 7.70 21.40 -6.32
N LEU A 130 7.76 20.18 -6.86
CA LEU A 130 8.20 19.01 -6.13
C LEU A 130 9.72 18.94 -6.15
N GLN A 131 10.38 19.08 -5.01
CA GLN A 131 11.84 18.94 -4.94
C GLN A 131 12.23 17.46 -4.83
N ILE A 132 13.05 16.97 -5.76
CA ILE A 132 13.61 15.62 -5.76
C ILE A 132 15.11 15.65 -6.08
N ASP A 133 15.86 14.72 -5.49
CA ASP A 133 17.33 14.65 -5.53
C ASP A 133 17.85 13.24 -5.89
N ARG A 134 16.94 12.29 -6.15
CA ARG A 134 17.20 10.87 -6.41
C ARG A 134 15.96 10.21 -7.04
N ASN A 135 16.06 8.93 -7.37
CA ASN A 135 14.89 8.18 -7.81
C ASN A 135 13.99 7.81 -6.62
N TYR A 136 12.68 7.85 -6.80
CA TYR A 136 11.70 7.54 -5.76
C TYR A 136 10.81 6.37 -6.16
N ILE A 137 10.48 5.51 -5.21
CA ILE A 137 9.43 4.49 -5.32
C ILE A 137 8.39 4.76 -4.23
N ILE A 138 7.16 5.03 -4.63
CA ILE A 138 6.09 5.56 -3.77
C ILE A 138 4.76 4.82 -3.90
N GLY A 139 3.81 5.17 -3.02
CA GLY A 139 2.46 4.63 -2.95
C GLY A 139 1.38 5.71 -2.97
N HIS A 140 0.37 5.57 -2.11
CA HIS A 140 -0.66 6.57 -1.78
C HIS A 140 -1.71 6.86 -2.87
N SER A 141 -1.29 7.05 -4.12
CA SER A 141 -2.20 7.33 -5.23
C SER A 141 -3.05 6.12 -5.62
N HIS A 142 -2.55 4.92 -5.32
CA HIS A 142 -3.08 3.60 -5.71
C HIS A 142 -3.17 3.39 -7.22
N GLN A 143 -2.38 4.15 -7.99
CA GLN A 143 -2.27 4.05 -9.43
C GLN A 143 -0.82 3.76 -9.80
N GLN A 144 -0.60 2.72 -10.59
CA GLN A 144 0.73 2.33 -11.01
C GLN A 144 1.17 3.21 -12.17
N PHE A 145 2.30 3.91 -12.04
CA PHE A 145 2.83 4.82 -13.05
C PHE A 145 4.33 5.07 -12.90
N GLU A 146 4.91 5.69 -13.93
CA GLU A 146 6.28 6.21 -13.95
C GLU A 146 6.22 7.68 -14.40
N LEU A 147 6.91 8.55 -13.68
CA LEU A 147 7.13 9.96 -14.03
C LEU A 147 8.62 10.27 -14.03
N GLU A 148 8.99 11.35 -14.72
CA GLU A 148 10.36 11.85 -14.77
C GLU A 148 10.40 13.34 -14.41
N LYS A 149 11.39 13.73 -13.59
CA LYS A 149 11.69 15.12 -13.27
C LYS A 149 13.19 15.30 -13.01
N ASP A 150 13.79 16.32 -13.60
CA ASP A 150 15.20 16.70 -13.38
C ASP A 150 16.19 15.53 -13.55
N ASN A 151 15.94 14.63 -14.50
CA ASN A 151 16.65 13.36 -14.77
C ASN A 151 16.47 12.25 -13.72
N PHE A 152 15.62 12.47 -12.71
CA PHE A 152 15.23 11.45 -11.75
C PHE A 152 13.86 10.88 -12.11
N LYS A 153 13.65 9.63 -11.69
CA LYS A 153 12.39 8.92 -11.90
C LYS A 153 11.59 8.80 -10.62
N ILE A 154 10.27 8.89 -10.75
CA ILE A 154 9.32 8.60 -9.69
C ILE A 154 8.44 7.45 -10.15
N TYR A 155 8.52 6.33 -9.44
CA TYR A 155 7.69 5.16 -9.67
C TYR A 155 6.62 5.10 -8.61
N ASN A 156 5.37 4.89 -9.02
CA ASN A 156 4.32 4.50 -8.10
C ASN A 156 4.04 3.02 -8.28
N THR A 157 4.04 2.25 -7.19
CA THR A 157 3.81 0.80 -7.28
C THR A 157 2.38 0.46 -7.71
N GLY A 158 1.46 1.42 -7.65
CA GLY A 158 0.03 1.17 -7.57
C GLY A 158 -0.33 0.69 -6.18
N SER A 159 -1.48 0.02 -6.05
CA SER A 159 -1.93 -0.53 -4.78
C SER A 159 -2.09 -2.04 -4.86
N LEU A 160 -1.63 -2.73 -3.80
CA LEU A 160 -1.79 -4.16 -3.69
C LEU A 160 -3.25 -4.52 -3.39
N GLY A 161 -3.91 -3.78 -2.49
CA GLY A 161 -5.21 -4.17 -1.93
C GLY A 161 -6.40 -3.29 -2.29
N GLN A 162 -6.18 -2.09 -2.82
CA GLN A 162 -7.22 -1.11 -3.14
C GLN A 162 -6.87 -0.29 -4.39
N ASN A 163 -6.55 -0.95 -5.50
CA ASN A 163 -6.34 -0.28 -6.78
C ASN A 163 -7.56 0.56 -7.16
N ARG A 164 -7.33 1.86 -7.39
CA ARG A 164 -8.41 2.83 -7.62
C ARG A 164 -8.93 2.84 -9.05
N GLN A 165 -8.20 2.24 -9.99
CA GLN A 165 -8.62 2.09 -11.39
C GLN A 165 -9.41 0.79 -11.59
N PHE A 166 -8.86 -0.34 -11.15
CA PHE A 166 -9.49 -1.67 -11.25
C PHE A 166 -9.36 -2.42 -9.93
N ILE A 167 -10.46 -2.54 -9.18
CA ILE A 167 -10.40 -2.98 -7.77
C ILE A 167 -9.93 -4.44 -7.60
N ASN A 168 -10.07 -5.27 -8.63
CA ASN A 168 -9.62 -6.67 -8.65
C ASN A 168 -8.19 -6.86 -9.18
N GLN A 169 -7.48 -5.77 -9.56
CA GLN A 169 -6.10 -5.84 -10.04
C GLN A 169 -5.14 -5.34 -8.97
N SER A 170 -4.33 -6.24 -8.43
CA SER A 170 -3.27 -5.92 -7.48
C SER A 170 -2.00 -5.51 -8.22
N CYS A 171 -1.37 -4.43 -7.78
CA CYS A 171 -0.16 -3.88 -8.37
C CYS A 171 1.00 -3.84 -7.36
N TYR A 172 2.22 -4.10 -7.84
CA TYR A 172 3.46 -4.03 -7.09
C TYR A 172 4.64 -3.86 -8.07
N LEU A 173 5.86 -3.79 -7.56
CA LEU A 173 7.06 -3.50 -8.34
C LEU A 173 8.20 -4.43 -7.96
N LYS A 174 9.00 -4.85 -8.94
CA LYS A 174 10.27 -5.56 -8.71
C LYS A 174 11.46 -4.71 -9.10
N LEU A 175 12.51 -4.77 -8.30
CA LEU A 175 13.78 -4.08 -8.55
C LEU A 175 14.94 -5.09 -8.43
N ASP A 176 15.72 -5.22 -9.48
CA ASP A 176 17.03 -5.87 -9.43
C ASP A 176 18.09 -4.81 -9.11
N THR A 177 18.65 -4.88 -7.90
CA THR A 177 19.62 -3.89 -7.41
C THR A 177 21.01 -4.02 -8.05
N GLU A 178 21.31 -5.11 -8.75
CA GLU A 178 22.59 -5.28 -9.43
C GLU A 178 22.55 -4.65 -10.82
N THR A 179 21.42 -4.78 -11.52
CA THR A 179 21.25 -4.25 -12.87
C THR A 179 20.52 -2.90 -12.93
N GLY A 180 19.86 -2.50 -11.83
CA GLY A 180 18.96 -1.35 -11.78
C GLY A 180 17.64 -1.58 -12.52
N LYS A 181 17.38 -2.80 -13.00
CA LYS A 181 16.17 -3.12 -13.78
C LYS A 181 14.94 -3.12 -12.87
N LEU A 182 13.92 -2.38 -13.30
CA LEU A 182 12.66 -2.24 -12.60
C LEU A 182 11.51 -2.77 -13.46
N GLU A 183 10.62 -3.56 -12.84
CA GLU A 183 9.44 -4.13 -13.51
C GLU A 183 8.17 -3.80 -12.72
N LEU A 184 7.22 -3.16 -13.38
CA LEU A 184 5.86 -2.97 -12.86
C LEU A 184 5.09 -4.27 -13.06
N LYS A 185 4.59 -4.85 -11.96
CA LYS A 185 3.90 -6.13 -11.95
C LYS A 185 2.46 -5.96 -11.48
N ASN A 186 1.61 -6.88 -11.93
CA ASN A 186 0.24 -6.96 -11.47
C ASN A 186 -0.32 -8.38 -11.60
N PHE A 187 -1.39 -8.65 -10.87
CA PHE A 187 -2.20 -9.86 -11.01
C PHE A 187 -3.65 -9.58 -10.63
N LEU A 188 -4.57 -10.43 -11.08
CA LEU A 188 -5.97 -10.37 -10.64
C LEU A 188 -6.17 -11.16 -9.34
N HIS A 189 -6.92 -10.61 -8.40
CA HIS A 189 -7.36 -11.33 -7.19
C HIS A 189 -8.89 -11.39 -7.11
N ASN A 190 -9.40 -12.33 -6.32
CA ASN A 190 -10.84 -12.49 -6.15
C ASN A 190 -11.39 -11.45 -5.16
N ILE A 191 -11.80 -10.30 -5.70
CA ILE A 191 -12.33 -9.20 -4.89
C ILE A 191 -13.64 -9.55 -4.17
N ASP A 192 -14.40 -10.54 -4.66
CA ASP A 192 -15.66 -10.92 -4.01
C ASP A 192 -15.43 -11.58 -2.65
N LEU A 193 -14.26 -12.19 -2.40
CA LEU A 193 -13.88 -12.64 -1.05
C LEU A 193 -13.79 -11.47 -0.07
N VAL A 194 -13.18 -10.36 -0.51
CA VAL A 194 -13.06 -9.13 0.29
C VAL A 194 -14.43 -8.55 0.57
N ILE A 195 -15.26 -8.38 -0.46
CA ILE A 195 -16.60 -7.79 -0.34
C ILE A 195 -17.51 -8.66 0.54
N ASN A 196 -17.47 -9.98 0.38
CA ASN A 196 -18.27 -10.89 1.20
C ASN A 196 -17.84 -10.86 2.67
N GLN A 197 -16.53 -10.79 2.94
CA GLN A 197 -16.05 -10.63 4.31
C GLN A 197 -16.44 -9.26 4.89
N MET A 198 -16.35 -8.17 4.12
CA MET A 198 -16.83 -6.85 4.56
C MET A 198 -18.32 -6.87 4.93
N LYS A 199 -19.16 -7.56 4.14
CA LYS A 199 -20.59 -7.76 4.46
C LYS A 199 -20.76 -8.56 5.75
N SER A 200 -20.02 -9.65 5.90
CA SER A 200 -20.05 -10.50 7.10
C SER A 200 -19.64 -9.73 8.36
N ALA A 201 -18.59 -8.90 8.26
CA ALA A 201 -18.10 -8.01 9.31
C ALA A 201 -18.98 -6.77 9.53
N ARG A 202 -20.09 -6.63 8.79
CA ARG A 202 -21.07 -5.53 8.90
C ARG A 202 -20.45 -4.15 8.67
N TYR A 203 -19.60 -4.04 7.65
CA TYR A 203 -19.10 -2.74 7.18
C TYR A 203 -20.28 -1.81 6.85
N PRO A 204 -20.16 -0.48 7.08
CA PRO A 204 -21.15 0.48 6.64
C PRO A 204 -21.44 0.35 5.15
N GLN A 205 -22.69 0.59 4.73
CA GLN A 205 -23.08 0.43 3.33
C GLN A 205 -22.23 1.29 2.37
N ILE A 206 -21.89 2.53 2.78
CA ILE A 206 -21.00 3.42 2.01
C ILE A 206 -19.61 2.80 1.73
N CYS A 207 -19.12 1.95 2.63
CA CYS A 207 -17.86 1.23 2.47
C CYS A 207 -18.01 0.06 1.49
N ILE A 208 -19.13 -0.67 1.56
CA ILE A 208 -19.42 -1.78 0.63
C ILE A 208 -19.64 -1.23 -0.79
N ASP A 209 -20.41 -0.15 -0.92
CA ASP A 209 -20.69 0.53 -2.20
C ASP A 209 -19.40 1.04 -2.85
N TYR A 210 -18.44 1.54 -2.06
CA TYR A 210 -17.13 1.94 -2.56
C TYR A 210 -16.41 0.83 -3.34
N TYR A 211 -16.52 -0.43 -2.91
CA TYR A 211 -15.94 -1.57 -3.64
C TYR A 211 -16.82 -2.04 -4.79
N LEU A 212 -18.15 -2.05 -4.63
CA LEU A 212 -19.09 -2.51 -5.65
C LEU A 212 -19.14 -1.59 -6.88
N LEU A 213 -18.96 -0.29 -6.69
CA LEU A 213 -19.04 0.71 -7.76
C LEU A 213 -17.73 0.86 -8.56
N LYS A 214 -16.65 0.19 -8.15
CA LYS A 214 -15.38 0.25 -8.87
C LYS A 214 -15.34 -0.70 -10.05
N ASN A 215 -14.65 -0.28 -11.09
CA ASN A 215 -14.39 -1.11 -12.26
C ASN A 215 -13.59 -2.36 -11.89
N ARG A 216 -13.83 -3.43 -12.64
CA ARG A 216 -13.10 -4.69 -12.60
C ARG A 216 -12.59 -4.97 -14.01
N ILE A 217 -11.45 -5.66 -14.12
CA ILE A 217 -10.98 -6.26 -15.38
C ILE A 217 -11.68 -7.59 -15.59
#